data_AF-A0A0F9SZ32-F1
#
_entry.id   AF-A0A0F9SZ32-F1
#
_cell.length_a   1.000
_cell.length_b   1.000
_cell.length_c   1.000
_cell.angle_alpha   90.00
_cell.angle_beta   90.00
_cell.angle_gamma   90.00
#
_symmetry.space_group_name_H-M   'P 1'
#
loop_
_entity.id
_entity.type
_entity.pdbx_description
1 polymer ?
#
loop_
_entity_poly.entity_id
_entity_poly.type
_entity_poly.pdbx_seq_one_letter_code
_entity_poly.pdbx_strand_id
1 'polypeptide(L)' 'MTTGWGYFTQGADQQIEVDELGSKLSEVLDCAVHYPAYGKHMFECLCGVIFPIYLVKGQNWELIKRKHIEEQRYAMEV' A
#
# COMPACT_ATOMS: atom_id res chain seq x y z
N MET A 1 29.29 -8.31 32.10
CA MET A 1 28.16 -7.35 32.21
C MET A 1 27.31 -7.54 30.97
N THR A 2 26.09 -7.99 31.17
CA THR A 2 25.16 -8.52 30.17
C THR A 2 24.64 -7.44 29.23
N THR A 3 24.57 -7.81 27.96
CA THR A 3 24.06 -7.09 26.79
C THR A 3 22.65 -6.52 27.00
N GLY A 4 22.53 -5.20 27.13
CA GLY A 4 21.26 -4.49 27.12
C GLY A 4 20.89 -4.04 25.71
N TRP A 5 20.48 -4.95 24.83
CA TRP A 5 19.80 -4.62 23.57
C TRP A 5 18.29 -4.69 23.76
N GLY A 6 17.77 -3.81 24.62
CA GLY A 6 16.33 -3.60 24.79
C GLY A 6 15.89 -2.38 24.01
N TYR A 7 15.90 -2.45 22.68
CA TYR A 7 15.50 -1.33 21.83
C TYR A 7 14.49 -1.77 20.76
N PHE A 8 13.29 -1.19 20.88
CA PHE A 8 12.22 -1.04 19.88
C PHE A 8 11.49 -2.29 19.36
N THR A 9 10.37 -2.63 20.00
CA THR A 9 9.34 -3.52 19.40
C THR A 9 7.91 -2.99 19.57
N GLN A 10 7.72 -1.67 19.62
CA GLN A 10 6.35 -1.10 19.61
C GLN A 10 5.91 -0.55 18.23
N GLY A 11 6.82 -0.42 17.25
CA GLY A 11 6.49 0.10 15.91
C GLY A 11 6.69 -0.86 14.74
N ALA A 12 7.39 -1.99 14.95
CA ALA A 12 7.71 -2.93 13.87
C ALA A 12 6.46 -3.65 13.32
N ASP A 13 5.49 -3.94 14.19
CA ASP A 13 4.27 -4.69 13.85
C ASP A 13 3.43 -3.97 12.78
N GLN A 14 3.21 -2.65 12.97
CA GLN A 14 2.47 -1.83 12.02
C GLN A 14 3.19 -1.68 10.67
N GLN A 15 4.52 -1.75 10.67
CA GLN A 15 5.32 -1.61 9.46
C GLN A 15 5.31 -2.90 8.65
N ILE A 16 5.31 -4.06 9.31
CA ILE A 16 5.15 -5.38 8.69
C ILE A 16 3.77 -5.49 8.03
N GLU A 17 2.69 -5.12 8.76
CA GLU A 17 1.33 -5.17 8.20
C GLU A 17 1.20 -4.32 6.92
N VAL A 18 1.81 -3.14 6.90
CA VAL A 18 1.77 -2.25 5.74
C VAL A 18 2.57 -2.80 4.57
N ASP A 19 3.72 -3.40 4.83
CA ASP A 19 4.57 -4.01 3.81
C ASP A 19 3.88 -5.23 3.16
N GLU A 20 3.21 -6.05 3.97
CA GLU A 20 2.38 -7.16 3.48
C GLU A 20 1.19 -6.67 2.65
N LEU A 21 0.49 -5.63 3.12
CA LEU A 21 -0.62 -5.03 2.38
C LEU A 21 -0.16 -4.39 1.07
N GLY A 22 0.99 -3.73 1.07
CA GLY A 22 1.61 -3.13 -0.11
C GLY A 22 2.03 -4.18 -1.14
N SER A 23 2.68 -5.25 -0.68
CA SER A 23 3.09 -6.37 -1.53
C SER A 23 1.87 -7.02 -2.20
N LYS A 24 0.85 -7.34 -1.41
CA LYS A 24 -0.40 -7.93 -1.94
C LYS A 24 -1.13 -6.99 -2.88
N LEU A 25 -1.14 -5.68 -2.59
CA LEU A 25 -1.71 -4.68 -3.48
C LEU A 25 -0.96 -4.64 -4.81
N SER A 26 0.36 -4.70 -4.79
CA SER A 26 1.20 -4.74 -5.99
C SER A 26 0.92 -5.96 -6.85
N GLU A 27 0.82 -7.15 -6.23
CA GLU A 27 0.47 -8.41 -6.91
C GLU A 27 -0.94 -8.38 -7.52
N VAL A 28 -1.93 -7.83 -6.80
CA VAL A 28 -3.32 -7.76 -7.29
C VAL A 28 -3.46 -6.81 -8.47
N LEU A 29 -2.74 -5.68 -8.42
CA LEU A 29 -2.79 -4.63 -9.43
C LEU A 29 -1.83 -4.89 -10.61
N ASP A 30 -0.87 -5.79 -10.45
CA ASP A 30 0.28 -5.95 -11.35
C ASP A 30 1.00 -4.61 -11.60
N CYS A 31 1.00 -3.74 -10.57
CA CYS A 31 1.54 -2.39 -10.61
C CYS A 31 2.49 -2.17 -9.44
N ALA A 32 3.60 -1.47 -9.68
CA ALA A 32 4.45 -1.00 -8.60
C ALA A 32 3.68 -0.01 -7.72
N VAL A 33 3.66 -0.26 -6.40
CA VAL A 33 3.01 0.61 -5.42
C VAL A 33 4.06 1.19 -4.47
N HIS A 34 3.83 2.42 -4.06
CA HIS A 34 4.67 3.16 -3.14
C HIS A 34 3.89 3.50 -1.87
N TYR A 35 4.55 3.32 -0.72
CA TYR A 35 4.06 3.75 0.59
C TYR A 35 5.23 4.31 1.41
N PRO A 36 5.02 5.35 2.22
CA PRO A 36 3.83 6.22 2.31
C PRO A 36 3.82 7.30 1.22
N ALA A 37 2.70 7.46 0.51
CA ALA A 37 2.56 8.52 -0.49
C ALA A 37 2.25 9.89 0.14
N TYR A 38 2.95 10.94 -0.29
CA TYR A 38 2.76 12.35 0.15
C TYR A 38 2.78 12.57 1.67
N GLY A 39 3.54 11.75 2.41
CA GLY A 39 3.61 11.85 3.88
C GLY A 39 2.30 11.47 4.60
N LYS A 40 1.40 10.77 3.91
CA LYS A 40 0.13 10.27 4.45
C LYS A 40 0.09 8.74 4.37
N HIS A 41 -0.76 8.12 5.19
CA HIS A 41 -0.95 6.66 5.21
C HIS A 41 -1.77 6.18 4.00
N MET A 42 -1.19 6.31 2.81
CA MET A 42 -1.80 5.95 1.53
C MET A 42 -0.77 5.25 0.65
N PHE A 43 -1.26 4.33 -0.16
CA PHE A 43 -0.51 3.70 -1.24
C PHE A 43 -0.75 4.48 -2.52
N GLU A 44 0.30 4.68 -3.31
CA GLU A 44 0.22 5.25 -4.66
C GLU A 44 0.75 4.22 -5.64
N CYS A 45 -0.03 3.85 -6.65
CA CYS A 45 0.46 3.03 -7.76
C CYS A 45 1.17 3.94 -8.77
N LEU A 46 2.15 3.37 -9.49
CA LEU A 46 2.91 4.03 -10.56
C LEU A 46 2.02 4.68 -11.63
N CYS A 47 0.78 4.20 -11.80
CA CYS A 47 -0.21 4.78 -12.70
C CYS A 47 -0.82 6.10 -12.17
N GLY A 48 -0.42 6.59 -10.99
CA GLY A 48 -0.97 7.79 -10.36
C GLY A 48 -2.25 7.55 -9.57
N VAL A 49 -2.66 6.30 -9.39
CA VAL A 49 -3.88 5.94 -8.64
C VAL A 49 -3.55 5.83 -7.16
N ILE A 50 -4.29 6.57 -6.33
CA ILE A 50 -4.10 6.61 -4.88
C ILE A 50 -5.10 5.69 -4.18
N PHE A 51 -4.58 4.81 -3.33
CA PHE A 51 -5.30 3.86 -2.50
C PHE A 51 -5.06 4.15 -1.02
N PRO A 52 -6.04 4.71 -0.29
CA PRO A 52 -5.90 4.95 1.14
C PRO A 52 -5.74 3.64 1.92
N ILE A 53 -4.93 3.63 2.99
CA ILE A 53 -4.67 2.41 3.78
C ILE A 53 -5.95 1.76 4.32
N TYR A 54 -6.96 2.56 4.69
CA TYR A 54 -8.22 2.03 5.23
C TYR A 54 -9.00 1.23 4.17
N LEU A 55 -8.86 1.57 2.89
CA LEU A 55 -9.49 0.86 1.79
C LEU A 55 -8.79 -0.49 1.56
N VAL A 56 -7.45 -0.48 1.62
CA VAL A 56 -6.61 -1.68 1.48
C VAL A 56 -6.80 -2.63 2.67
N LYS A 57 -6.92 -2.10 3.89
CA LYS A 57 -7.28 -2.86 5.10
C LYS A 57 -8.64 -3.54 5.00
N GLY A 58 -9.56 -3.00 4.20
CA GLY A 58 -10.85 -3.63 3.92
C GLY A 58 -10.77 -4.88 3.03
N GLN A 59 -9.59 -5.20 2.48
CA GLN A 59 -9.31 -6.40 1.67
C GLN A 59 -10.27 -6.64 0.48
N ASN A 60 -10.93 -5.60 -0.01
CA ASN A 60 -11.81 -5.68 -1.17
C ASN A 60 -11.00 -5.57 -2.47
N TRP A 61 -10.16 -6.57 -2.73
CA TRP A 61 -9.20 -6.60 -3.84
C TRP A 61 -9.86 -6.46 -5.22
N GLU A 62 -11.06 -7.02 -5.41
CA GLU A 62 -11.81 -6.89 -6.67
C GLU A 62 -12.26 -5.45 -6.96
N LEU A 63 -12.63 -4.69 -5.93
CA LEU A 63 -13.01 -3.28 -6.08
C LEU A 63 -11.78 -2.42 -6.34
N ILE A 64 -10.68 -2.68 -5.64
CA ILE A 64 -9.40 -1.98 -5.82
C ILE A 64 -8.90 -2.20 -7.26
N LYS A 65 -8.92 -3.46 -7.74
CA LYS A 65 -8.52 -3.80 -9.10
C LYS A 65 -9.42 -3.15 -10.15
N ARG A 66 -10.74 -3.13 -9.95
CA ARG A 66 -11.66 -2.44 -10.87
C ARG A 66 -11.36 -0.95 -10.94
N LYS A 67 -11.24 -0.29 -9.78
CA LYS A 67 -10.88 1.13 -9.70
C LYS A 67 -9.56 1.42 -10.43
N HIS A 68 -8.54 0.58 -10.23
CA HIS A 68 -7.27 0.74 -10.93
C HIS A 68 -7.42 0.69 -12.46
N ILE A 69 -8.17 -0.28 -12.98
CA ILE A 69 -8.41 -0.44 -14.42
C ILE A 69 -9.22 0.75 -14.99
N GLU A 70 -10.22 1.24 -14.25
CA GLU A 70 -11.02 2.40 -14.65
C GLU A 70 -10.18 3.68 -14.74
N GLU A 71 -9.35 3.95 -13.74
CA GLU A 71 -8.47 5.13 -13.72
C GLU A 71 -7.36 5.04 -14.78
N GLN A 72 -6.80 3.84 -15.01
CA GLN A 72 -5.85 3.61 -16.11
C GLN A 72 -6.48 3.87 -17.48
N ARG A 73 -7.74 3.48 -17.68
CA ARG A 73 -8.48 3.76 -18.93
C ARG A 73 -8.71 5.25 -19.11
N TYR A 74 -9.18 5.93 -18.07
CA TYR A 74 -9.42 7.37 -18.13
C TYR A 74 -8.14 8.15 -18.44
N ALA A 75 -6.99 7.73 -17.89
CA ALA A 75 -5.69 8.35 -18.18
C ALA A 75 -5.18 8.14 -19.61
N MET A 76 -5.68 7.14 -20.35
CA MET A 76 -5.34 6.92 -21.77
C MET A 76 -6.26 7.67 -22.75
N GLU A 77 -7.39 8.19 -22.28
CA GLU A 77 -8.39 8.89 -23.12
C GLU A 77 -8.25 10.42 -23.08
N VAL A 78 -7.26 10.96 -22.34
CA VAL A 78 -6.98 12.40 -22.19
C VAL A 78 -5.67 12.78 -22.85
#